data_AF-A0A8T2VEM6-F1
#
_entry.id   AF-A0A8T2VEM6-F1
#
_cell.length_a   1.000
_cell.length_b   1.000
_cell.length_c   1.000
_cell.angle_alpha   90.00
_cell.angle_beta   90.00
_cell.angle_gamma   90.00
#
_symmetry.space_group_name_H-M   'P 1'
#
loop_
_entity.id
_entity.type
_entity.pdbx_description
1 polymer ?
#
loop_
_entity_poly.entity_id
_entity_poly.type
_entity_poly.pdbx_seq_one_letter_code
_entity_poly.pdbx_strand_id
1 'polypeptide(L)'
;MYDVVIFSTLQAIVATGRPILYSISPGVKANPHMARLVSGFVNMYRITGDDWDRWDHLQSHFDVARDFAAAGLIGAPGLLGLSWPDMDMLPFGFLTDPGANHGPYRFSKLTLEEQKSQLTLWAMVRSPLFFGGDMINVDEQTIDLLTNEVVLDINGNSYLNMEVRNSKIEYDHMPSIGLHDCENVTITQWMLRNGSQSGNIPEICWTHEELVGGCFLWEPSVSTYTVEQENITLYGPGVNSGKVIVHENWPSCLDVQTKSLSTYSLCSAKMSQIWHLKPDRKLMSSETKLCAVVNELGKTRKRTAVSNTRVWMARGIRGDYYIALFNLAEEYNNVSLSITGIIQAGFQRSDISKGSTPSEYWDTPSISYQCEAKEAWSKQEIGTIKDRLNATLAPHGCALFSLQCSFYSYPYYQSSLFSA
;
A
#
# COMPACT_ATOMS: atom_id res chain seq x y z
N MET A 1 -17.68 -1.78 -21.41
CA MET A 1 -18.78 -2.76 -21.58
C MET A 1 -19.22 -3.32 -20.23
N TYR A 2 -18.28 -3.77 -19.38
CA TYR A 2 -18.58 -4.22 -18.01
C TYR A 2 -19.30 -3.16 -17.15
N ASP A 3 -18.90 -1.89 -17.23
CA ASP A 3 -19.51 -0.80 -16.45
C ASP A 3 -21.01 -0.62 -16.72
N VAL A 4 -21.45 -0.87 -17.96
CA VAL A 4 -22.87 -0.73 -18.35
C VAL A 4 -23.72 -1.82 -17.68
N VAL A 5 -23.21 -3.06 -17.60
CA VAL A 5 -23.92 -4.18 -16.95
C VAL A 5 -23.99 -3.98 -15.44
N ILE A 6 -22.87 -3.55 -14.83
CA ILE A 6 -22.81 -3.27 -13.39
C ILE A 6 -23.81 -2.16 -13.03
N PHE A 7 -23.79 -1.07 -13.77
CA PHE A 7 -24.70 0.05 -13.52
C PHE A 7 -26.18 -0.31 -13.76
N SER A 8 -26.48 -1.08 -14.81
CA SER A 8 -27.86 -1.51 -15.08
C SER A 8 -28.39 -2.44 -13.98
N THR A 9 -27.53 -3.33 -13.46
CA THR A 9 -27.88 -4.21 -12.34
C THR A 9 -28.11 -3.42 -11.06
N LEU A 10 -27.27 -2.42 -10.78
CA LEU A 10 -27.46 -1.48 -9.69
C LEU A 10 -28.82 -0.78 -9.79
N GLN A 11 -29.20 -0.26 -10.96
CA GLN A 11 -30.50 0.38 -11.15
C GLN A 11 -31.66 -0.59 -10.88
N ALA A 12 -31.54 -1.85 -11.31
CA ALA A 12 -32.53 -2.87 -11.03
C ALA A 12 -32.65 -3.16 -9.52
N ILE A 13 -31.52 -3.28 -8.80
CA ILE A 13 -31.48 -3.46 -7.35
C ILE A 13 -32.19 -2.28 -6.65
N VAL A 14 -31.84 -1.04 -7.00
CA VAL A 14 -32.45 0.17 -6.43
C VAL A 14 -33.96 0.21 -6.69
N ALA A 15 -34.40 -0.17 -7.90
CA ALA A 15 -35.81 -0.19 -8.27
C ALA A 15 -36.65 -1.20 -7.46
N THR A 16 -36.03 -2.22 -6.85
CA THR A 16 -36.76 -3.16 -5.99
C THR A 16 -37.26 -2.52 -4.69
N GLY A 17 -36.64 -1.42 -4.24
CA GLY A 17 -36.88 -0.82 -2.93
C GLY A 17 -36.44 -1.71 -1.75
N ARG A 18 -35.78 -2.84 -2.00
CA ARG A 18 -35.28 -3.77 -0.98
C ARG A 18 -33.77 -3.59 -0.80
N PRO A 19 -33.25 -3.64 0.43
CA PRO A 19 -31.81 -3.72 0.67
C PRO A 19 -31.26 -5.05 0.11
N ILE A 20 -30.46 -4.99 -0.95
CA ILE A 20 -29.80 -6.13 -1.56
C ILE A 20 -28.31 -5.77 -1.70
N LEU A 21 -27.45 -6.60 -1.11
CA LEU A 21 -26.00 -6.47 -1.27
C LEU A 21 -25.60 -6.81 -2.70
N TYR A 22 -24.77 -5.97 -3.31
CA TYR A 22 -24.30 -6.20 -4.66
C TYR A 22 -22.82 -6.64 -4.67
N SER A 23 -22.58 -7.92 -4.95
CA SER A 23 -21.26 -8.51 -5.17
C SER A 23 -21.03 -8.78 -6.66
N ILE A 24 -19.81 -8.54 -7.16
CA ILE A 24 -19.42 -8.81 -8.55
C ILE A 24 -18.21 -9.76 -8.63
N SER A 25 -18.23 -10.64 -9.62
CA SER A 25 -17.23 -11.69 -9.88
C SER A 25 -17.17 -11.99 -11.39
N PRO A 26 -16.04 -12.48 -11.95
CA PRO A 26 -14.77 -12.79 -11.29
C PRO A 26 -13.72 -11.66 -11.39
N GLY A 27 -12.61 -11.80 -10.66
CA GLY A 27 -11.53 -10.81 -10.54
C GLY A 27 -10.21 -11.15 -11.23
N VAL A 28 -10.19 -12.09 -12.19
CA VAL A 28 -8.95 -12.67 -12.80
C VAL A 28 -7.92 -11.63 -13.29
N LYS A 29 -8.37 -10.43 -13.66
CA LYS A 29 -7.50 -9.31 -14.10
C LYS A 29 -7.76 -8.01 -13.34
N ALA A 30 -8.40 -8.10 -12.18
CA ALA A 30 -8.71 -6.93 -11.37
C ALA A 30 -7.41 -6.25 -10.91
N ASN A 31 -7.43 -4.93 -10.96
CA ASN A 31 -6.35 -4.09 -10.45
C ASN A 31 -6.97 -2.83 -9.81
N PRO A 32 -6.20 -2.06 -9.03
CA PRO A 32 -6.74 -0.89 -8.35
C PRO A 32 -7.40 0.14 -9.27
N HIS A 33 -6.92 0.33 -10.50
CA HIS A 33 -7.53 1.26 -11.44
C HIS A 33 -8.94 0.79 -11.83
N MET A 34 -9.10 -0.48 -12.22
CA MET A 34 -10.41 -1.06 -12.53
C MET A 34 -11.37 -1.00 -11.33
N ALA A 35 -10.86 -1.29 -10.13
CA ALA A 35 -11.66 -1.27 -8.92
C ALA A 35 -12.20 0.13 -8.56
N ARG A 36 -11.44 1.20 -8.82
CA ARG A 36 -11.93 2.58 -8.65
C ARG A 36 -13.13 2.90 -9.53
N LEU A 37 -13.21 2.30 -10.72
CA LEU A 37 -14.33 2.53 -11.64
C LEU A 37 -15.63 1.88 -11.15
N VAL A 38 -15.54 0.81 -10.35
CA VAL A 38 -16.70 -0.02 -9.98
C VAL A 38 -17.06 0.03 -8.49
N SER A 39 -16.10 0.33 -7.61
CA SER A 39 -16.27 0.31 -6.15
C SER A 39 -17.45 1.18 -5.69
N GLY A 40 -17.67 2.34 -6.30
CA GLY A 40 -18.79 3.23 -5.99
C GLY A 40 -20.18 2.65 -6.31
N PHE A 41 -20.28 1.56 -7.07
CA PHE A 41 -21.54 0.97 -7.53
C PHE A 41 -21.88 -0.36 -6.85
N VAL A 42 -20.95 -0.94 -6.08
CA VAL A 42 -21.08 -2.28 -5.51
C VAL A 42 -20.75 -2.27 -4.02
N ASN A 43 -21.11 -3.33 -3.30
CA ASN A 43 -20.73 -3.53 -1.90
C ASN A 43 -19.45 -4.36 -1.77
N MET A 44 -19.14 -5.18 -2.76
CA MET A 44 -17.90 -5.94 -2.82
C MET A 44 -17.59 -6.34 -4.27
N TYR A 45 -16.31 -6.53 -4.58
CA TYR A 45 -15.84 -6.89 -5.92
C TYR A 45 -14.68 -7.87 -5.82
N ARG A 46 -14.73 -8.97 -6.59
CA ARG A 46 -13.65 -9.95 -6.57
C ARG A 46 -12.38 -9.36 -7.15
N ILE A 47 -11.25 -9.54 -6.45
CA ILE A 47 -9.94 -8.98 -6.82
C ILE A 47 -8.95 -10.02 -7.38
N THR A 48 -9.33 -11.29 -7.38
CA THR A 48 -8.54 -12.42 -7.89
C THR A 48 -9.38 -13.36 -8.76
N GLY A 49 -8.74 -14.37 -9.35
CA GLY A 49 -9.47 -15.54 -9.86
C GLY A 49 -10.09 -16.36 -8.73
N ASP A 50 -10.64 -17.52 -9.10
CA ASP A 50 -11.23 -18.46 -8.14
C ASP A 50 -10.17 -18.96 -7.15
N ASP A 51 -10.40 -18.74 -5.85
CA ASP A 51 -9.55 -19.27 -4.80
C ASP A 51 -9.91 -20.73 -4.48
N TRP A 52 -8.88 -21.54 -4.25
CA TRP A 52 -9.01 -22.96 -3.94
C TRP A 52 -7.91 -23.39 -2.98
N ASP A 53 -8.04 -24.59 -2.43
CA ASP A 53 -7.19 -25.15 -1.38
C ASP A 53 -5.78 -25.55 -1.87
N ARG A 54 -5.05 -24.61 -2.47
CA ARG A 54 -3.65 -24.78 -2.85
C ARG A 54 -2.83 -23.57 -2.44
N TRP A 55 -1.61 -23.82 -1.99
CA TRP A 55 -0.70 -22.75 -1.57
C TRP A 55 -0.41 -21.73 -2.69
N ASP A 56 -0.27 -22.16 -3.95
CA ASP A 56 0.00 -21.25 -5.06
C ASP A 56 -1.15 -20.26 -5.31
N HIS A 57 -2.38 -20.66 -5.03
CA HIS A 57 -3.53 -19.77 -5.05
C HIS A 57 -3.41 -18.75 -3.93
N LEU A 58 -3.31 -19.20 -2.67
CA LEU A 58 -3.18 -18.34 -1.50
C LEU A 58 -2.01 -17.34 -1.62
N GLN A 59 -0.84 -17.82 -2.06
CA GLN A 59 0.34 -16.98 -2.24
C GLN A 59 0.10 -15.82 -3.22
N SER A 60 -0.70 -16.03 -4.26
CA SER A 60 -1.02 -15.00 -5.25
C SER A 60 -1.82 -13.83 -4.68
N HIS A 61 -2.59 -14.05 -3.60
CA HIS A 61 -3.38 -12.99 -2.96
C HIS A 61 -2.51 -11.93 -2.27
N PHE A 62 -1.31 -12.27 -1.79
CA PHE A 62 -0.50 -11.33 -1.01
C PHE A 62 -0.11 -10.06 -1.79
N ASP A 63 0.24 -10.17 -3.07
CA ASP A 63 0.58 -9.02 -3.89
C ASP A 63 -0.66 -8.19 -4.27
N VAL A 64 -1.76 -8.87 -4.60
CA VAL A 64 -3.04 -8.21 -4.91
C VAL A 64 -3.56 -7.47 -3.67
N ALA A 65 -3.59 -8.12 -2.52
CA ALA A 65 -3.96 -7.53 -1.24
C ALA A 65 -3.15 -6.27 -0.92
N ARG A 66 -1.83 -6.34 -1.07
CA ARG A 66 -0.94 -5.18 -0.90
C ARG A 66 -1.33 -4.02 -1.80
N ASP A 67 -1.52 -4.30 -3.09
CA ASP A 67 -1.77 -3.25 -4.08
C ASP A 67 -3.13 -2.57 -3.84
N PHE A 68 -4.15 -3.32 -3.44
CA PHE A 68 -5.45 -2.79 -3.07
C PHE A 68 -5.42 -2.00 -1.74
N ALA A 69 -4.69 -2.48 -0.74
CA ALA A 69 -4.49 -1.73 0.51
C ALA A 69 -3.74 -0.41 0.25
N ALA A 70 -2.65 -0.46 -0.51
CA ALA A 70 -1.85 0.72 -0.86
C ALA A 70 -2.65 1.74 -1.69
N ALA A 71 -3.60 1.29 -2.49
CA ALA A 71 -4.50 2.14 -3.26
C ALA A 71 -5.66 2.74 -2.44
N GLY A 72 -5.76 2.43 -1.14
CA GLY A 72 -6.82 2.92 -0.26
C GLY A 72 -8.19 2.31 -0.56
N LEU A 73 -8.21 1.09 -1.10
CA LEU A 73 -9.45 0.44 -1.58
C LEU A 73 -10.09 -0.53 -0.57
N ILE A 74 -9.48 -0.73 0.59
CA ILE A 74 -10.09 -1.50 1.69
C ILE A 74 -11.16 -0.63 2.35
N GLY A 75 -12.44 -0.97 2.16
CA GLY A 75 -13.56 -0.21 2.70
C GLY A 75 -13.68 1.17 2.08
N ALA A 76 -13.41 1.30 0.77
CA ALA A 76 -13.61 2.55 0.03
C ALA A 76 -15.11 2.89 -0.07
N PRO A 77 -15.50 4.15 -0.34
CA PRO A 77 -16.90 4.51 -0.57
C PRO A 77 -17.53 3.62 -1.65
N GLY A 78 -18.70 3.06 -1.33
CA GLY A 78 -19.41 2.11 -2.18
C GLY A 78 -20.92 2.30 -2.16
N LEU A 79 -21.64 1.29 -2.65
CA LEU A 79 -23.09 1.33 -2.72
C LEU A 79 -23.73 1.44 -1.33
N LEU A 80 -24.32 2.61 -1.03
CA LEU A 80 -24.99 2.89 0.25
C LEU A 80 -24.11 2.63 1.48
N GLY A 81 -22.79 2.83 1.37
CA GLY A 81 -21.85 2.60 2.45
C GLY A 81 -20.43 2.43 1.95
N LEU A 82 -19.82 1.30 2.31
CA LEU A 82 -18.46 0.92 1.92
C LEU A 82 -18.49 -0.23 0.91
N SER A 83 -17.41 -0.32 0.12
CA SER A 83 -17.13 -1.43 -0.78
C SER A 83 -15.85 -2.15 -0.36
N TRP A 84 -15.88 -3.48 -0.45
CA TRP A 84 -14.81 -4.35 0.04
C TRP A 84 -14.14 -5.13 -1.09
N PRO A 85 -12.80 -5.18 -1.14
CA PRO A 85 -12.09 -6.08 -2.04
C PRO A 85 -12.34 -7.53 -1.59
N ASP A 86 -12.92 -8.33 -2.47
CA ASP A 86 -13.26 -9.72 -2.23
C ASP A 86 -12.15 -10.65 -2.73
N MET A 87 -11.49 -11.32 -1.79
CA MET A 87 -10.45 -12.33 -2.07
C MET A 87 -11.04 -13.72 -2.31
N ASP A 88 -12.35 -13.84 -2.53
CA ASP A 88 -13.07 -15.08 -2.74
C ASP A 88 -13.28 -15.90 -1.45
N MET A 89 -14.04 -16.99 -1.60
CA MET A 89 -14.50 -17.85 -0.52
C MET A 89 -13.35 -18.62 0.15
N LEU A 90 -13.52 -18.98 1.43
CA LEU A 90 -12.59 -19.79 2.21
C LEU A 90 -12.76 -21.28 1.84
N PRO A 91 -11.76 -21.94 1.24
CA PRO A 91 -11.84 -23.35 0.86
C PRO A 91 -11.46 -24.24 2.04
N PHE A 92 -12.22 -24.16 3.13
CA PHE A 92 -12.00 -24.89 4.38
C PHE A 92 -12.99 -26.04 4.55
N GLY A 93 -12.68 -26.96 5.47
CA GLY A 93 -13.56 -28.09 5.81
C GLY A 93 -13.77 -29.06 4.65
N PHE A 94 -15.00 -29.54 4.48
CA PHE A 94 -15.38 -30.57 3.52
C PHE A 94 -15.87 -29.97 2.20
N LEU A 95 -15.22 -30.33 1.09
CA LEU A 95 -15.28 -29.67 -0.21
C LEU A 95 -15.35 -30.68 -1.37
N THR A 96 -15.56 -30.17 -2.59
CA THR A 96 -15.31 -30.88 -3.85
C THR A 96 -14.05 -30.35 -4.55
N ASP A 97 -13.63 -30.99 -5.64
CA ASP A 97 -12.58 -30.44 -6.50
C ASP A 97 -13.09 -29.25 -7.35
N PRO A 98 -12.19 -28.35 -7.79
CA PRO A 98 -12.56 -27.21 -8.63
C PRO A 98 -13.40 -27.60 -9.85
N GLY A 99 -14.54 -26.94 -10.02
CA GLY A 99 -15.46 -27.19 -11.13
C GLY A 99 -16.35 -28.43 -10.99
N ALA A 100 -16.26 -29.16 -9.88
CA ALA A 100 -17.13 -30.31 -9.61
C ALA A 100 -18.42 -29.86 -8.88
N ASN A 101 -19.57 -30.06 -9.52
CA ASN A 101 -20.89 -29.72 -8.96
C ASN A 101 -21.31 -30.67 -7.82
N HIS A 102 -20.82 -31.90 -7.85
CA HIS A 102 -21.01 -32.95 -6.84
C HIS A 102 -19.70 -33.72 -6.73
N GLY A 103 -19.59 -34.60 -5.72
CA GLY A 103 -18.33 -35.28 -5.36
C GLY A 103 -17.48 -35.90 -6.50
N PRO A 104 -16.26 -36.36 -6.19
CA PRO A 104 -15.82 -36.83 -4.88
C PRO A 104 -15.65 -35.69 -3.87
N TYR A 105 -16.09 -35.96 -2.65
CA TYR A 105 -15.90 -35.04 -1.53
C TYR A 105 -14.58 -35.33 -0.83
N ARG A 106 -13.94 -34.30 -0.32
CA ARG A 106 -12.66 -34.37 0.38
C ARG A 106 -12.54 -33.24 1.39
N PHE A 107 -11.66 -33.40 2.36
CA PHE A 107 -11.25 -32.26 3.17
C PHE A 107 -10.31 -31.34 2.37
N SER A 108 -10.28 -30.07 2.76
CA SER A 108 -9.31 -29.08 2.26
C SER A 108 -7.89 -29.64 2.30
N LYS A 109 -7.12 -29.38 1.24
CA LYS A 109 -5.70 -29.73 1.12
C LYS A 109 -4.79 -28.72 1.80
N LEU A 110 -5.32 -27.59 2.28
CA LEU A 110 -4.55 -26.62 3.05
C LEU A 110 -4.22 -27.18 4.42
N THR A 111 -2.96 -27.06 4.81
CA THR A 111 -2.51 -27.31 6.18
C THR A 111 -3.14 -26.31 7.15
N LEU A 112 -3.14 -26.63 8.45
CA LEU A 112 -3.63 -25.69 9.48
C LEU A 112 -2.90 -24.33 9.40
N GLU A 113 -1.60 -24.35 9.17
CA GLU A 113 -0.78 -23.13 9.10
C GLU A 113 -1.15 -22.27 7.88
N GLU A 114 -1.44 -22.90 6.74
CA GLU A 114 -1.95 -22.21 5.55
C GLU A 114 -3.36 -21.65 5.76
N GLN A 115 -4.24 -22.39 6.43
CA GLN A 115 -5.59 -21.91 6.76
C GLN A 115 -5.55 -20.69 7.72
N LYS A 116 -4.67 -20.71 8.73
CA LYS A 116 -4.43 -19.54 9.60
C LYS A 116 -3.88 -18.36 8.80
N SER A 117 -2.92 -18.60 7.89
CA SER A 117 -2.37 -17.56 7.01
C SER A 117 -3.44 -16.94 6.11
N GLN A 118 -4.28 -17.77 5.49
CA GLN A 118 -5.39 -17.30 4.67
C GLN A 118 -6.36 -16.46 5.47
N LEU A 119 -6.85 -16.98 6.59
CA LEU A 119 -7.85 -16.29 7.40
C LEU A 119 -7.28 -14.99 8.00
N THR A 120 -5.99 -14.97 8.39
CA THR A 120 -5.30 -13.77 8.85
C THR A 120 -5.19 -12.71 7.74
N LEU A 121 -4.83 -13.10 6.52
CA LEU A 121 -4.75 -12.16 5.39
C LEU A 121 -6.13 -11.63 5.01
N TRP A 122 -7.17 -12.47 4.98
CA TRP A 122 -8.55 -12.07 4.73
C TRP A 122 -9.06 -11.08 5.77
N ALA A 123 -8.75 -11.31 7.04
CA ALA A 123 -9.04 -10.35 8.10
C ALA A 123 -8.27 -9.04 7.89
N MET A 124 -6.97 -9.11 7.63
CA MET A 124 -6.11 -7.94 7.41
C MET A 124 -6.49 -7.12 6.19
N VAL A 125 -7.13 -7.69 5.17
CA VAL A 125 -7.65 -6.96 4.00
C VAL A 125 -9.11 -6.56 4.19
N ARG A 126 -9.75 -7.04 5.27
CA ARG A 126 -11.19 -6.93 5.51
C ARG A 126 -12.02 -7.45 4.33
N SER A 127 -11.55 -8.56 3.75
CA SER A 127 -12.29 -9.28 2.71
C SER A 127 -13.59 -9.84 3.30
N PRO A 128 -14.70 -9.92 2.55
CA PRO A 128 -15.84 -10.73 2.93
C PRO A 128 -15.40 -12.16 3.30
N LEU A 129 -15.99 -12.71 4.37
CA LEU A 129 -15.71 -14.07 4.83
C LEU A 129 -16.89 -14.97 4.45
N PHE A 130 -16.79 -15.63 3.30
CA PHE A 130 -17.73 -16.66 2.86
C PHE A 130 -17.10 -18.04 3.04
N PHE A 131 -17.69 -18.90 3.87
CA PHE A 131 -17.23 -20.28 4.03
C PHE A 131 -17.68 -21.13 2.84
N GLY A 132 -16.74 -21.77 2.14
CA GLY A 132 -17.01 -22.59 0.96
C GLY A 132 -17.29 -24.07 1.25
N GLY A 133 -17.04 -24.53 2.48
CA GLY A 133 -17.21 -25.91 2.89
C GLY A 133 -18.63 -26.29 3.30
N ASP A 134 -18.85 -27.60 3.46
CA ASP A 134 -20.06 -28.14 4.06
C ASP A 134 -20.04 -27.97 5.59
N MET A 135 -20.90 -27.07 6.09
CA MET A 135 -21.07 -26.78 7.52
C MET A 135 -21.65 -27.96 8.33
N ILE A 136 -22.29 -28.95 7.70
CA ILE A 136 -22.81 -30.13 8.41
C ILE A 136 -21.67 -31.06 8.81
N ASN A 137 -20.62 -31.12 7.99
CA ASN A 137 -19.47 -32.02 8.14
C ASN A 137 -18.19 -31.28 8.54
N VAL A 138 -18.30 -30.06 9.07
CA VAL A 138 -17.16 -29.24 9.50
C VAL A 138 -16.58 -29.80 10.80
N ASP A 139 -15.25 -29.89 10.87
CA ASP A 139 -14.53 -30.33 12.07
C ASP A 139 -14.35 -29.19 13.10
N GLU A 140 -14.09 -29.57 14.35
CA GLU A 140 -13.90 -28.64 15.47
C GLU A 140 -12.73 -27.68 15.25
N GLN A 141 -11.64 -28.17 14.64
CA GLN A 141 -10.46 -27.35 14.34
C GLN A 141 -10.79 -26.21 13.37
N THR A 142 -11.64 -26.48 12.36
CA THR A 142 -12.13 -25.47 11.42
C THR A 142 -13.07 -24.49 12.12
N ILE A 143 -13.95 -24.95 13.01
CA ILE A 143 -14.81 -24.07 13.82
C ILE A 143 -13.97 -23.15 14.71
N ASP A 144 -12.92 -23.66 15.35
CA ASP A 144 -12.00 -22.87 16.18
C ASP A 144 -11.29 -21.77 15.39
N LEU A 145 -10.93 -22.03 14.12
CA LEU A 145 -10.39 -21.02 13.23
C LEU A 145 -11.42 -19.91 12.94
N LEU A 146 -12.64 -20.31 12.54
CA LEU A 146 -13.71 -19.40 12.13
C LEU A 146 -14.27 -18.56 13.29
N THR A 147 -14.07 -19.00 14.53
CA THR A 147 -14.58 -18.34 15.74
C THR A 147 -13.50 -17.56 16.50
N ASN A 148 -12.31 -17.37 15.93
CA ASN A 148 -11.27 -16.58 16.56
C ASN A 148 -11.67 -15.10 16.66
N GLU A 149 -11.96 -14.64 17.88
CA GLU A 149 -12.46 -13.28 18.14
C GLU A 149 -11.51 -12.18 17.66
N VAL A 150 -10.19 -12.36 17.76
CA VAL A 150 -9.22 -11.35 17.33
C VAL A 150 -9.25 -11.18 15.80
N VAL A 151 -9.30 -12.30 15.08
CA VAL A 151 -9.41 -12.31 13.61
C VAL A 151 -10.71 -11.66 13.15
N LEU A 152 -11.84 -12.01 13.78
CA LEU A 152 -13.14 -11.43 13.47
C LEU A 152 -13.20 -9.93 13.80
N ASP A 153 -12.59 -9.49 14.91
CA ASP A 153 -12.50 -8.08 15.29
C ASP A 153 -11.65 -7.28 14.29
N ILE A 154 -10.56 -7.86 13.79
CA ILE A 154 -9.77 -7.25 12.69
C ILE A 154 -10.66 -7.11 11.45
N ASN A 155 -11.26 -8.20 10.98
CA ASN A 155 -12.09 -8.18 9.76
C ASN A 155 -13.26 -7.17 9.86
N GLY A 156 -13.97 -7.19 10.98
CA GLY A 156 -15.19 -6.41 11.18
C GLY A 156 -14.96 -4.95 11.55
N ASN A 157 -13.93 -4.66 12.34
CA ASN A 157 -13.81 -3.37 13.02
C ASN A 157 -12.49 -2.62 12.76
N SER A 158 -11.44 -3.25 12.22
CA SER A 158 -10.16 -2.55 12.11
C SER A 158 -10.13 -1.48 11.01
N TYR A 159 -9.16 -0.59 11.08
CA TYR A 159 -8.86 0.40 10.05
C TYR A 159 -7.34 0.57 9.87
N LEU A 160 -6.90 1.29 8.84
CA LEU A 160 -5.48 1.41 8.46
C LEU A 160 -4.81 0.05 8.22
N ASN A 161 -5.59 -0.86 7.67
CA ASN A 161 -5.19 -2.17 7.21
C ASN A 161 -4.22 -2.06 6.05
N MET A 162 -2.98 -2.53 6.23
CA MET A 162 -1.97 -2.41 5.19
C MET A 162 -0.76 -3.29 5.40
N GLU A 163 -0.07 -3.58 4.30
CA GLU A 163 1.27 -4.12 4.37
C GLU A 163 2.28 -3.02 4.75
N VAL A 164 3.13 -3.35 5.72
CA VAL A 164 4.27 -2.55 6.15
C VAL A 164 5.55 -3.30 5.84
N ARG A 165 6.62 -2.59 5.52
CA ARG A 165 7.93 -3.20 5.31
C ARG A 165 8.70 -3.18 6.62
N ASN A 166 9.30 -4.32 6.96
CA ASN A 166 10.24 -4.41 8.07
C ASN A 166 11.44 -3.51 7.79
N SER A 167 11.48 -2.35 8.42
CA SER A 167 12.54 -1.39 8.21
C SER A 167 13.83 -1.82 8.92
N LYS A 168 14.79 -2.37 8.18
CA LYS A 168 15.95 -1.51 7.90
C LYS A 168 15.46 -0.61 6.79
N ILE A 169 15.46 0.71 7.01
CA ILE A 169 15.02 1.67 6.00
C ILE A 169 16.00 1.58 4.81
N GLU A 170 15.75 0.66 3.89
CA GLU A 170 16.21 0.69 2.51
C GLU A 170 15.01 1.16 1.69
N TYR A 171 15.08 2.40 1.22
CA TYR A 171 14.13 2.98 0.28
C TYR A 171 14.23 2.26 -1.07
N ASP A 172 13.63 1.07 -1.18
CA ASP A 172 13.48 0.33 -2.44
C ASP A 172 12.04 0.54 -2.95
N HIS A 173 11.71 1.15 -4.09
CA HIS A 173 12.51 1.52 -5.25
C HIS A 173 11.96 2.85 -5.80
N MET A 174 12.62 3.96 -5.50
CA MET A 174 12.56 5.13 -6.37
C MET A 174 13.84 5.12 -7.20
N PRO A 175 13.79 5.28 -8.53
CA PRO A 175 14.99 5.28 -9.33
C PRO A 175 15.94 6.35 -8.81
N SER A 176 17.19 5.97 -8.54
CA SER A 176 18.19 6.96 -8.15
C SER A 176 18.50 7.84 -9.36
N ILE A 177 18.26 9.14 -9.22
CA ILE A 177 18.53 10.12 -10.28
C ILE A 177 19.92 10.70 -10.04
N GLY A 178 20.84 10.39 -10.94
CA GLY A 178 22.15 11.02 -11.05
C GLY A 178 22.09 12.32 -11.84
N LEU A 179 23.11 13.16 -11.65
CA LEU A 179 23.27 14.43 -12.38
C LEU A 179 24.56 14.38 -13.19
N HIS A 180 24.42 14.56 -14.50
CA HIS A 180 25.54 14.50 -15.44
C HIS A 180 25.57 15.74 -16.33
N ASP A 181 26.73 15.98 -16.94
CA ASP A 181 26.85 16.99 -17.99
C ASP A 181 25.91 16.64 -19.15
N CYS A 182 25.07 17.59 -19.54
CA CYS A 182 24.08 17.41 -20.59
C CYS A 182 24.67 17.03 -21.97
N GLU A 183 25.96 17.26 -22.20
CA GLU A 183 26.65 16.85 -23.44
C GLU A 183 26.98 15.34 -23.47
N ASN A 184 27.15 14.72 -22.29
CA ASN A 184 27.58 13.32 -22.14
C ASN A 184 26.44 12.34 -21.82
N VAL A 185 25.18 12.78 -21.79
CA VAL A 185 24.02 11.92 -21.53
C VAL A 185 23.46 11.36 -22.85
N THR A 186 23.78 10.11 -23.16
CA THR A 186 23.29 9.41 -24.37
C THR A 186 22.22 8.35 -24.09
N ILE A 187 21.95 8.03 -22.82
CA ILE A 187 21.26 6.79 -22.45
C ILE A 187 19.81 7.00 -21.93
N THR A 188 19.53 8.06 -21.17
CA THR A 188 18.18 8.35 -20.65
C THR A 188 17.51 9.47 -21.45
N GLN A 189 16.35 9.20 -22.05
CA GLN A 189 15.50 10.21 -22.69
C GLN A 189 14.24 10.46 -21.86
N TRP A 190 13.83 11.72 -21.71
CA TRP A 190 12.66 12.14 -20.97
C TRP A 190 11.56 12.69 -21.88
N MET A 191 10.30 12.45 -21.53
CA MET A 191 9.15 12.95 -22.27
C MET A 191 7.97 13.25 -21.36
N LEU A 192 7.21 14.29 -21.70
CA LEU A 192 5.94 14.58 -21.05
C LEU A 192 4.82 13.76 -21.69
N ARG A 193 3.94 13.22 -20.85
CA ARG A 193 2.71 12.53 -21.25
C ARG A 193 1.53 13.17 -20.52
N ASN A 194 0.38 13.17 -21.17
CA ASN A 194 -0.87 13.51 -20.49
C ASN A 194 -1.20 12.35 -19.55
N GLY A 195 -1.40 12.66 -18.26
CA GLY A 195 -1.65 11.64 -17.23
C GLY A 195 -2.87 10.77 -17.56
N SER A 196 -2.80 9.51 -17.16
CA SER A 196 -3.82 8.50 -17.45
C SER A 196 -4.91 8.36 -16.36
N GLN A 197 -4.86 9.18 -15.30
CA GLN A 197 -5.78 9.15 -14.16
C GLN A 197 -6.67 10.41 -14.05
N SER A 198 -7.77 10.32 -13.29
CA SER A 198 -8.76 11.40 -13.15
C SER A 198 -8.14 12.65 -12.52
N GLY A 199 -7.90 13.67 -13.34
CA GLY A 199 -7.26 14.92 -12.94
C GLY A 199 -6.37 15.55 -14.03
N ASN A 200 -6.01 14.81 -15.09
CA ASN A 200 -5.14 15.29 -16.18
C ASN A 200 -3.81 15.90 -15.70
N ILE A 201 -3.27 15.43 -14.56
CA ILE A 201 -1.97 15.88 -14.09
C ILE A 201 -0.91 15.36 -15.08
N PRO A 202 -0.06 16.22 -15.68
CA PRO A 202 0.96 15.77 -16.60
C PRO A 202 1.96 14.83 -15.90
N GLU A 203 2.50 13.88 -16.64
CA GLU A 203 3.55 12.97 -16.17
C GLU A 203 4.84 13.23 -16.95
N ILE A 204 5.99 13.13 -16.29
CA ILE A 204 7.30 13.12 -16.93
C ILE A 204 7.92 11.73 -16.82
N CYS A 205 8.09 11.08 -17.97
CA CYS A 205 8.54 9.71 -18.09
C CYS A 205 9.94 9.64 -18.68
N TRP A 206 10.67 8.57 -18.38
CA TRP A 206 11.95 8.30 -19.02
C TRP A 206 11.96 7.00 -19.82
N THR A 207 12.86 6.90 -20.80
CA THR A 207 13.14 5.68 -21.57
C THR A 207 14.64 5.43 -21.63
N HIS A 208 15.03 4.17 -21.68
CA HIS A 208 16.41 3.72 -21.80
C HIS A 208 16.50 2.72 -22.94
N GLU A 209 17.35 2.96 -23.95
CA GLU A 209 17.61 2.04 -25.07
C GLU A 209 16.33 1.38 -25.64
N GLU A 210 15.29 2.19 -25.90
CA GLU A 210 14.00 1.76 -26.48
C GLU A 210 13.06 0.94 -25.58
N LEU A 211 13.42 0.67 -24.33
CA LEU A 211 12.50 0.15 -23.29
C LEU A 211 11.84 1.32 -22.53
N VAL A 212 10.53 1.21 -22.29
CA VAL A 212 9.77 2.21 -21.52
C VAL A 212 10.17 2.11 -20.05
N GLY A 213 10.72 3.19 -19.50
CA GLY A 213 10.99 3.32 -18.06
C GLY A 213 9.73 3.72 -17.27
N GLY A 214 9.91 4.22 -16.04
CA GLY A 214 8.81 4.71 -15.22
C GLY A 214 8.43 6.17 -15.52
N CYS A 215 7.47 6.70 -14.76
CA CYS A 215 7.03 8.08 -14.82
C CYS A 215 6.97 8.71 -13.42
N PHE A 216 7.19 10.01 -13.36
CA PHE A 216 6.90 10.85 -12.20
C PHE A 216 5.77 11.81 -12.55
N LEU A 217 5.10 12.34 -11.53
CA LEU A 217 4.13 13.40 -11.73
C LEU A 217 4.85 14.72 -12.03
N TRP A 218 4.25 15.55 -12.85
CA TRP A 218 4.82 16.81 -13.29
C TRP A 218 3.88 17.96 -12.99
N GLU A 219 4.32 18.86 -12.10
CA GLU A 219 3.64 20.12 -11.85
C GLU A 219 4.28 21.24 -12.69
N PRO A 220 3.60 21.78 -13.71
CA PRO A 220 4.14 22.85 -14.52
C PRO A 220 4.42 24.10 -13.68
N SER A 221 5.60 24.67 -13.86
CA SER A 221 5.92 25.98 -13.33
C SER A 221 5.20 27.03 -14.16
N VAL A 222 4.30 27.79 -13.55
CA VAL A 222 3.65 28.93 -14.21
C VAL A 222 4.70 30.04 -14.35
N SER A 223 5.23 30.26 -15.56
CA SER A 223 6.05 31.43 -15.86
C SER A 223 5.15 32.60 -16.23
N THR A 224 5.20 33.68 -15.45
CA THR A 224 4.59 34.96 -15.80
C THR A 224 5.50 35.68 -16.80
N TYR A 225 4.97 36.02 -17.98
CA TYR A 225 5.62 36.99 -18.87
C TYR A 225 4.75 38.24 -18.94
N THR A 226 5.32 39.39 -18.58
CA THR A 226 4.74 40.72 -18.81
C THR A 226 5.10 41.18 -20.20
N VAL A 227 4.10 41.39 -21.07
CA VAL A 227 4.29 42.03 -22.37
C VAL A 227 4.26 43.55 -22.12
N GLU A 228 5.38 44.24 -22.37
CA GLU A 228 5.58 45.65 -21.99
C GLU A 228 4.77 46.69 -22.80
N GLN A 229 3.81 46.30 -23.64
CA GLN A 229 3.04 47.28 -24.43
C GLN A 229 1.56 47.41 -24.07
N GLU A 230 1.00 46.49 -23.30
CA GLU A 230 -0.30 46.67 -22.65
C GLU A 230 -0.21 45.89 -21.34
N ASN A 231 -0.56 46.48 -20.19
CA ASN A 231 -0.53 45.84 -18.87
C ASN A 231 -1.50 44.63 -18.80
N ILE A 232 -1.19 43.57 -19.53
CA ILE A 232 -1.93 42.32 -19.60
C ILE A 232 -0.95 41.23 -19.17
N THR A 233 -1.17 40.71 -17.97
CA THR A 233 -0.50 39.51 -17.49
C THR A 233 -1.19 38.31 -18.13
N LEU A 234 -0.54 37.67 -19.10
CA LEU A 234 -1.03 36.43 -19.69
C LEU A 234 -0.50 35.23 -18.90
N TYR A 235 -1.41 34.40 -18.39
CA TYR A 235 -1.08 33.10 -17.81
C TYR A 235 -1.08 32.05 -18.92
N GLY A 236 0.09 31.54 -19.28
CA GLY A 236 0.23 30.39 -20.19
C GLY A 236 0.92 29.24 -19.47
N PRO A 237 0.55 27.96 -19.69
CA PRO A 237 1.26 26.84 -19.09
C PRO A 237 2.63 26.73 -19.74
N GLY A 238 3.69 27.06 -19.00
CA GLY A 238 5.07 26.76 -19.38
C GLY A 238 5.33 25.26 -19.25
N VAL A 239 4.71 24.43 -20.10
CA VAL A 239 4.61 22.96 -19.93
C VAL A 239 5.98 22.28 -19.77
N ASN A 240 7.03 22.84 -20.36
CA ASN A 240 8.39 22.27 -20.37
C ASN A 240 9.22 22.61 -19.13
N SER A 241 8.71 23.41 -18.19
CA SER A 241 9.39 23.69 -16.92
C SER A 241 8.46 23.36 -15.77
N GLY A 242 8.97 22.74 -14.71
CA GLY A 242 8.11 22.24 -13.65
C GLY A 242 8.84 21.51 -12.56
N LYS A 243 8.08 21.04 -11.57
CA LYS A 243 8.59 20.24 -10.47
C LYS A 243 8.28 18.77 -10.73
N VAL A 244 9.25 17.91 -10.42
CA VAL A 244 9.07 16.46 -10.44
C VAL A 244 8.51 16.03 -9.10
N ILE A 245 7.26 15.57 -9.10
CA ILE A 245 6.51 15.17 -7.90
C ILE A 245 6.52 13.65 -7.77
N VAL A 246 6.74 13.20 -6.54
CA VAL A 246 6.82 11.76 -6.22
C VAL A 246 5.44 11.09 -6.21
N HIS A 247 4.41 11.77 -5.71
CA HIS A 247 3.06 11.21 -5.58
C HIS A 247 1.97 12.30 -5.53
N GLU A 248 0.77 12.03 -6.07
CA GLU A 248 -0.32 13.04 -6.21
C GLU A 248 -0.77 13.59 -4.85
N ASN A 249 -0.67 12.75 -3.82
CA ASN A 249 -1.11 13.07 -2.45
C ASN A 249 0.04 13.46 -1.51
N TRP A 250 1.27 13.60 -2.00
CA TRP A 250 2.44 13.89 -1.15
C TRP A 250 3.15 15.16 -1.64
N PRO A 251 3.28 16.22 -0.82
CA PRO A 251 3.95 17.46 -1.23
C PRO A 251 5.48 17.35 -1.32
N SER A 252 6.05 16.20 -1.71
CA SER A 252 7.50 16.01 -1.84
C SER A 252 7.93 16.08 -3.30
N CYS A 253 8.90 16.94 -3.58
CA CYS A 253 9.49 17.16 -4.89
C CYS A 253 10.96 16.71 -4.90
N LEU A 254 11.45 16.35 -6.08
CA LEU A 254 12.86 16.07 -6.30
C LEU A 254 13.68 17.36 -6.11
N ASP A 255 14.55 17.37 -5.09
CA ASP A 255 15.40 18.49 -4.68
C ASP A 255 16.87 18.16 -4.92
N VAL A 256 17.55 19.05 -5.64
CA VAL A 256 18.94 18.89 -6.03
C VAL A 256 19.79 19.94 -5.33
N GLN A 257 20.66 19.51 -4.42
CA GLN A 257 21.60 20.41 -3.76
C GLN A 257 23.02 20.06 -4.15
N THR A 258 23.61 20.86 -5.04
CA THR A 258 24.99 20.70 -5.56
C THR A 258 25.31 19.30 -6.12
N LYS A 259 26.52 19.13 -6.69
CA LYS A 259 26.85 18.12 -7.71
C LYS A 259 26.81 16.63 -7.29
N SER A 260 26.25 16.21 -6.15
CA SER A 260 26.49 14.83 -5.68
C SER A 260 25.32 14.00 -5.15
N LEU A 261 24.08 14.48 -5.00
CA LEU A 261 22.95 13.58 -4.73
C LEU A 261 21.59 14.26 -4.92
N SER A 262 20.61 13.53 -5.49
CA SER A 262 19.21 13.94 -5.46
C SER A 262 18.57 13.50 -4.13
N THR A 263 17.84 14.41 -3.50
CA THR A 263 17.09 14.15 -2.25
C THR A 263 15.63 14.55 -2.45
N TYR A 264 14.74 14.10 -1.58
CA TYR A 264 13.33 14.50 -1.62
C TYR A 264 13.05 15.49 -0.50
N SER A 265 12.43 16.62 -0.83
CA SER A 265 12.04 17.62 0.16
C SER A 265 10.68 18.23 -0.19
N LEU A 266 10.08 18.95 0.76
CA LEU A 266 8.78 19.60 0.54
C LEU A 266 8.83 20.53 -0.67
N CYS A 267 7.89 20.34 -1.59
CA CYS A 267 7.70 21.12 -2.81
C CYS A 267 7.58 22.61 -2.48
N SER A 268 8.45 23.40 -3.08
CA SER A 268 8.57 24.84 -2.90
C SER A 268 8.98 25.47 -4.24
N ALA A 269 9.01 26.81 -4.31
CA ALA A 269 9.46 27.52 -5.51
C ALA A 269 11.00 27.64 -5.61
N LYS A 270 11.76 26.84 -4.86
CA LYS A 270 13.23 26.88 -4.90
C LYS A 270 13.77 26.42 -6.24
N MET A 271 14.79 27.11 -6.76
CA MET A 271 15.46 26.75 -8.02
C MET A 271 16.00 25.31 -8.04
N SER A 272 16.34 24.77 -6.87
CA SER A 272 16.82 23.40 -6.65
C SER A 272 15.80 22.31 -7.01
N GLN A 273 14.51 22.68 -7.04
CA GLN A 273 13.38 21.79 -7.31
C GLN A 273 12.72 22.04 -8.67
N ILE A 274 13.19 23.03 -9.43
CA ILE A 274 12.68 23.35 -10.76
C ILE A 274 13.53 22.62 -11.81
N TRP A 275 12.85 22.00 -12.75
CA TRP A 275 13.42 21.22 -13.84
C TRP A 275 12.93 21.74 -15.19
N HIS A 276 13.76 21.62 -16.22
CA HIS A 276 13.47 22.04 -17.58
C HIS A 276 13.65 20.85 -18.54
N LEU A 277 12.57 20.44 -19.20
CA LEU A 277 12.62 19.47 -20.29
C LEU A 277 13.07 20.17 -21.58
N LYS A 278 14.25 19.79 -22.08
CA LYS A 278 14.81 20.29 -23.33
C LYS A 278 14.22 19.56 -24.55
N PRO A 279 14.22 20.20 -25.75
CA PRO A 279 13.74 19.58 -26.98
C PRO A 279 14.48 18.29 -27.37
N ASP A 280 15.74 18.13 -26.96
CA ASP A 280 16.55 16.94 -27.16
C ASP A 280 16.27 15.82 -26.13
N ARG A 281 15.12 15.90 -25.43
CA ARG A 281 14.64 14.94 -24.44
C ARG A 281 15.53 14.80 -23.20
N LYS A 282 16.25 15.85 -22.83
CA LYS A 282 17.03 15.91 -21.58
C LYS A 282 16.30 16.72 -20.52
N LEU A 283 16.27 16.22 -19.28
CA LEU A 283 15.67 16.91 -18.15
C LEU A 283 16.77 17.60 -17.33
N MET A 284 16.78 18.93 -17.29
CA MET A 284 17.86 19.73 -16.71
C MET A 284 17.41 20.45 -15.43
N SER A 285 18.21 20.39 -14.37
CA SER A 285 17.98 21.14 -13.13
C SER A 285 18.22 22.64 -13.35
N SER A 286 17.31 23.49 -12.86
CA SER A 286 17.43 24.95 -12.95
C SER A 286 18.60 25.51 -12.16
N GLU A 287 18.91 24.93 -10.99
CA GLU A 287 20.02 25.35 -10.12
C GLU A 287 21.38 24.90 -10.64
N THR A 288 21.55 23.58 -10.86
CA THR A 288 22.88 23.02 -11.15
C THR A 288 23.26 23.05 -12.63
N LYS A 289 22.28 23.26 -13.53
CA LYS A 289 22.43 23.16 -15.00
C LYS A 289 22.86 21.78 -15.50
N LEU A 290 22.82 20.76 -14.64
CA LEU A 290 23.10 19.37 -15.00
C LEU A 290 21.82 18.63 -15.42
N CYS A 291 21.99 17.58 -16.21
CA CYS A 291 20.90 16.76 -16.71
C CYS A 291 20.69 15.50 -15.84
N ALA A 292 19.43 15.17 -15.59
CA ALA A 292 19.00 13.98 -14.86
C ALA A 292 19.24 12.72 -15.69
N VAL A 293 19.97 11.78 -15.11
CA VAL A 293 20.18 10.42 -15.62
C VAL A 293 19.62 9.45 -14.59
N VAL A 294 18.83 8.48 -15.05
CA VAL A 294 18.38 7.41 -14.16
C VAL A 294 19.51 6.40 -14.07
N ASN A 295 20.17 6.35 -12.91
CA ASN A 295 21.22 5.37 -12.67
C ASN A 295 20.56 4.01 -12.47
N GLU A 296 20.90 3.01 -13.29
CA GLU A 296 20.59 1.63 -12.96
C GLU A 296 21.21 1.33 -11.59
N LEU A 297 20.40 0.86 -10.63
CA LEU A 297 20.93 0.03 -9.56
C LEU A 297 21.63 -1.12 -10.28
N GLY A 298 22.95 -1.19 -10.12
CA GLY A 298 23.82 -2.07 -10.89
C GLY A 298 23.24 -3.48 -11.01
N LYS A 299 23.57 -4.14 -12.13
CA LYS A 299 23.27 -5.54 -12.48
C LYS A 299 23.88 -6.57 -11.49
N THR A 300 23.87 -6.29 -10.20
CA THR A 300 24.32 -7.13 -9.09
C THR A 300 23.35 -7.04 -7.91
N ARG A 301 22.08 -7.30 -8.18
CA ARG A 301 21.24 -8.14 -7.33
C ARG A 301 20.24 -8.81 -8.26
N LYS A 302 20.35 -10.13 -8.44
CA LYS A 302 19.20 -10.97 -8.81
C LYS A 302 17.99 -10.36 -8.12
N ARG A 303 16.93 -10.02 -8.86
CA ARG A 303 15.56 -9.77 -8.38
C ARG A 303 15.49 -10.22 -6.93
N THR A 304 15.77 -9.31 -5.99
CA THR A 304 16.04 -9.69 -4.60
C THR A 304 14.82 -10.47 -4.19
N ALA A 305 15.04 -11.70 -3.72
CA ALA A 305 13.98 -12.65 -3.38
C ALA A 305 12.81 -11.87 -2.80
N VAL A 306 11.60 -12.05 -3.36
CA VAL A 306 10.37 -11.60 -2.69
C VAL A 306 10.59 -11.95 -1.23
N SER A 307 10.63 -10.95 -0.36
CA SER A 307 10.90 -11.21 1.05
C SER A 307 9.90 -12.30 1.44
N ASN A 308 10.41 -13.49 1.77
CA ASN A 308 9.58 -14.60 2.19
C ASN A 308 8.80 -14.25 3.46
N THR A 309 9.07 -13.09 4.06
CA THR A 309 8.26 -12.49 5.11
C THR A 309 7.41 -11.35 4.57
N ARG A 310 6.10 -11.41 4.78
CA ARG A 310 5.18 -10.27 4.63
C ARG A 310 4.75 -9.81 6.02
N VAL A 311 4.60 -8.50 6.21
CA VAL A 311 4.19 -7.92 7.49
C VAL A 311 3.00 -7.02 7.25
N TRP A 312 1.90 -7.27 7.93
CA TRP A 312 0.70 -6.45 7.89
C TRP A 312 0.46 -5.80 9.23
N MET A 313 -0.14 -4.62 9.19
CA MET A 313 -0.67 -3.96 10.37
C MET A 313 -2.12 -3.52 10.15
N ALA A 314 -2.86 -3.42 11.24
CA ALA A 314 -4.16 -2.79 11.31
C ALA A 314 -4.36 -2.16 12.69
N ARG A 315 -5.35 -1.27 12.81
CA ARG A 315 -5.69 -0.61 14.06
C ARG A 315 -7.11 -0.96 14.49
N GLY A 316 -7.28 -1.36 15.74
CA GLY A 316 -8.58 -1.61 16.36
C GLY A 316 -9.27 -0.31 16.78
N ILE A 317 -10.60 -0.34 16.84
CA ILE A 317 -11.42 0.80 17.30
C ILE A 317 -11.14 1.20 18.75
N ARG A 318 -10.65 0.27 19.57
CA ARG A 318 -10.25 0.51 20.97
C ARG A 318 -8.83 1.07 21.11
N GLY A 319 -8.11 1.27 20.00
CA GLY A 319 -6.74 1.76 19.99
C GLY A 319 -5.66 0.68 19.93
N ASP A 320 -6.06 -0.60 19.94
CA ASP A 320 -5.18 -1.76 19.78
C ASP A 320 -4.46 -1.73 18.41
N TYR A 321 -3.22 -2.21 18.35
CA TYR A 321 -2.53 -2.50 17.09
C TYR A 321 -2.55 -3.99 16.82
N TYR A 322 -2.88 -4.38 15.59
CA TYR A 322 -2.77 -5.76 15.14
C TYR A 322 -1.61 -5.89 14.18
N ILE A 323 -0.68 -6.81 14.44
CA ILE A 323 0.49 -7.07 13.60
C ILE A 323 0.45 -8.53 13.14
N ALA A 324 0.39 -8.76 11.82
CA ALA A 324 0.44 -10.10 11.25
C ALA A 324 1.76 -10.32 10.51
N LEU A 325 2.39 -11.47 10.78
CA LEU A 325 3.64 -11.91 10.17
C LEU A 325 3.34 -13.15 9.35
N PHE A 326 3.73 -13.16 8.09
CA PHE A 326 3.49 -14.28 7.19
C PHE A 326 4.82 -14.82 6.69
N ASN A 327 4.97 -16.13 6.70
CA ASN A 327 6.07 -16.83 6.05
C ASN A 327 5.57 -17.41 4.73
N LEU A 328 6.12 -16.95 3.61
CA LEU A 328 5.83 -17.46 2.28
C LEU A 328 6.81 -18.54 1.83
N ALA A 329 7.81 -18.89 2.65
CA ALA A 329 8.78 -19.93 2.34
C ALA A 329 8.29 -21.34 2.71
N GLU A 330 8.88 -22.34 2.07
CA GLU A 330 8.73 -23.76 2.40
C GLU A 330 9.51 -24.18 3.66
N GLU A 331 10.31 -23.27 4.23
CA GLU A 331 11.14 -23.51 5.42
C GLU A 331 10.72 -22.64 6.59
N TYR A 332 11.09 -23.07 7.81
CA TYR A 332 10.88 -22.26 9.01
C TYR A 332 11.63 -20.93 8.93
N ASN A 333 11.02 -19.87 9.45
CA ASN A 333 11.58 -18.53 9.37
C ASN A 333 11.49 -17.80 10.71
N ASN A 334 12.61 -17.24 11.17
CA ASN A 334 12.70 -16.45 12.38
C ASN A 334 12.61 -14.96 12.04
N VAL A 335 11.49 -14.34 12.38
CA VAL A 335 11.20 -12.94 12.10
C VAL A 335 11.41 -12.12 13.36
N SER A 336 12.08 -10.98 13.22
CA SER A 336 12.25 -10.01 14.30
C SER A 336 12.00 -8.59 13.78
N LEU A 337 11.10 -7.88 14.44
CA LEU A 337 10.58 -6.58 13.99
C LEU A 337 10.68 -5.53 15.08
N SER A 338 10.96 -4.27 14.70
CA SER A 338 10.76 -3.12 15.60
C SER A 338 9.30 -2.66 15.54
N ILE A 339 8.62 -2.74 16.69
CA ILE A 339 7.26 -2.23 16.90
C ILE A 339 7.24 -0.72 16.67
N THR A 340 8.25 -0.01 17.17
CA THR A 340 8.39 1.44 16.98
C THR A 340 8.42 1.80 15.49
N GLY A 341 9.26 1.11 14.71
CA GLY A 341 9.37 1.34 13.27
C GLY A 341 8.07 1.07 12.52
N ILE A 342 7.35 0.00 12.88
CA ILE A 342 6.08 -0.36 12.24
C ILE A 342 4.98 0.65 12.57
N ILE A 343 4.82 0.99 13.85
CA ILE A 343 3.79 1.94 14.29
C ILE A 343 4.05 3.33 13.67
N GLN A 344 5.30 3.79 13.63
CA GLN A 344 5.67 5.06 12.98
C GLN A 344 5.40 5.05 11.46
N ALA A 345 5.78 3.97 10.76
CA ALA A 345 5.48 3.83 9.33
C ALA A 345 3.96 3.87 9.06
N GLY A 346 3.18 3.32 9.99
CA GLY A 346 1.73 3.39 9.97
C GLY A 346 1.16 4.80 10.17
N PHE A 347 1.67 5.54 11.15
CA PHE A 347 1.23 6.92 11.43
C PHE A 347 1.52 7.86 10.27
N GLN A 348 2.74 7.81 9.71
CA GLN A 348 3.16 8.66 8.58
C GLN A 348 2.24 8.54 7.36
N ARG A 349 1.64 7.37 7.13
CA ARG A 349 0.67 7.16 6.03
C ARG A 349 -0.77 7.53 6.40
N SER A 350 -1.13 7.53 7.69
CA SER A 350 -2.48 7.85 8.16
C SER A 350 -2.80 9.36 8.18
N ASP A 351 -1.81 10.23 8.39
CA ASP A 351 -2.01 11.69 8.34
C ASP A 351 -2.18 12.20 6.90
N ILE A 352 -1.64 11.46 5.92
CA ILE A 352 -1.73 11.77 4.49
C ILE A 352 -3.15 11.50 3.95
N SER A 353 -3.88 10.52 4.50
CA SER A 353 -5.25 10.21 4.05
C SER A 353 -6.32 11.19 4.53
N LYS A 354 -5.97 12.13 5.44
CA LYS A 354 -6.91 13.12 6.01
C LYS A 354 -6.69 14.56 5.54
N GLY A 355 -5.77 14.83 4.60
CA GLY A 355 -5.54 16.18 4.10
C GLY A 355 -5.04 17.19 5.15
N SER A 356 -4.62 16.71 6.32
CA SER A 356 -4.05 17.53 7.38
C SER A 356 -2.60 17.90 7.03
N THR A 357 -2.30 19.20 7.10
CA THR A 357 -0.93 19.70 7.01
C THR A 357 -0.05 19.02 8.07
N PRO A 358 1.21 18.67 7.76
CA PRO A 358 2.16 18.23 8.78
C PRO A 358 2.38 19.40 9.74
N SER A 359 1.68 19.41 10.88
CA SER A 359 1.88 20.41 11.91
C SER A 359 3.28 20.19 12.49
N GLU A 360 4.21 21.10 12.16
CA GLU A 360 5.24 21.75 13.00
C GLU A 360 5.81 21.03 14.25
N TYR A 361 5.90 19.71 14.28
CA TYR A 361 6.53 18.96 15.38
C TYR A 361 7.45 17.85 14.82
N TRP A 362 8.50 18.26 14.11
CA TRP A 362 9.62 17.36 13.78
C TRP A 362 10.87 17.72 14.60
N ASP A 363 10.71 17.66 15.91
CA ASP A 363 11.67 17.00 16.79
C ASP A 363 10.85 15.97 17.58
N THR A 364 10.51 14.82 16.96
CA THR A 364 9.92 13.73 17.74
C THR A 364 11.04 13.05 18.51
N PRO A 365 11.04 13.10 19.85
CA PRO A 365 12.01 12.38 20.66
C PRO A 365 11.91 10.88 20.35
N SER A 366 12.91 10.11 20.75
CA SER A 366 12.90 8.64 20.69
C SER A 366 11.70 8.07 21.47
N ILE A 367 10.53 7.98 20.84
CA ILE A 367 9.31 7.40 21.44
C ILE A 367 9.54 5.90 21.51
N SER A 368 9.84 5.38 22.70
CA SER A 368 9.83 3.94 22.96
C SER A 368 8.43 3.52 23.37
N TYR A 369 7.88 2.56 22.65
CA TYR A 369 6.58 1.98 22.96
C TYR A 369 6.73 0.84 23.95
N GLN A 370 5.92 0.83 25.00
CA GLN A 370 5.78 -0.36 25.85
C GLN A 370 4.41 -0.96 25.55
N CYS A 371 4.40 -2.12 24.88
CA CYS A 371 3.19 -2.77 24.43
C CYS A 371 2.97 -4.09 25.14
N GLU A 372 1.79 -4.30 25.70
CA GLU A 372 1.35 -5.64 26.09
C GLU A 372 0.91 -6.39 24.84
N ALA A 373 1.47 -7.59 24.64
CA ALA A 373 1.29 -8.36 23.43
C ALA A 373 0.62 -9.70 23.71
N LYS A 374 -0.33 -10.07 22.85
CA LYS A 374 -1.01 -11.37 22.85
C LYS A 374 -0.97 -11.97 21.45
N GLU A 375 -0.66 -13.27 21.35
CA GLU A 375 -0.69 -14.00 20.09
C GLU A 375 -2.07 -14.65 19.90
N ALA A 376 -2.72 -14.36 18.77
CA ALA A 376 -4.14 -14.59 18.56
C ALA A 376 -4.49 -16.06 18.30
N TRP A 377 -3.59 -16.84 17.67
CA TRP A 377 -3.87 -18.23 17.32
C TRP A 377 -3.66 -19.19 18.49
N SER A 378 -2.56 -19.01 19.22
CA SER A 378 -2.23 -19.75 20.45
C SER A 378 -2.97 -19.23 21.68
N LYS A 379 -3.55 -18.03 21.61
CA LYS A 379 -4.15 -17.28 22.72
C LYS A 379 -3.15 -17.01 23.85
N GLN A 380 -1.85 -17.11 23.57
CA GLN A 380 -0.79 -16.91 24.55
C GLN A 380 -0.56 -15.43 24.83
N GLU A 381 -0.57 -15.07 26.12
CA GLU A 381 -0.09 -13.76 26.58
C GLU A 381 1.44 -13.75 26.48
N ILE A 382 1.98 -12.92 25.58
CA ILE A 382 3.44 -12.75 25.39
C ILE A 382 4.00 -11.82 26.47
N GLY A 383 3.15 -10.94 27.01
CA GLY A 383 3.52 -9.96 28.02
C GLY A 383 4.09 -8.68 27.40
N THR A 384 4.87 -7.96 28.17
CA THR A 384 5.29 -6.61 27.78
C THR A 384 6.52 -6.61 26.87
N ILE A 385 6.36 -6.07 25.67
CA ILE A 385 7.40 -5.87 24.65
C ILE A 385 7.81 -4.40 24.61
N LYS A 386 9.12 -4.14 24.63
CA LYS A 386 9.68 -2.77 24.62
C LYS A 386 10.03 -2.21 23.25
N ASP A 387 10.38 -3.05 22.29
CA ASP A 387 10.64 -2.60 20.92
C ASP A 387 10.59 -3.77 19.94
N ARG A 388 11.24 -4.90 20.25
CA ARG A 388 11.33 -6.01 19.30
C ARG A 388 10.31 -7.11 19.53
N LEU A 389 9.49 -7.36 18.52
CA LEU A 389 8.60 -8.52 18.42
C LEU A 389 9.32 -9.62 17.64
N ASN A 390 9.42 -10.82 18.22
CA ASN A 390 10.07 -11.97 17.61
C ASN A 390 9.06 -13.10 17.42
N ALA A 391 9.11 -13.79 16.29
CA ALA A 391 8.29 -14.96 16.02
C ALA A 391 9.07 -15.97 15.18
N THR A 392 8.88 -17.26 15.47
CA THR A 392 9.29 -18.36 14.61
C THR A 392 8.07 -18.84 13.86
N LEU A 393 8.10 -18.74 12.53
CA LEU A 393 6.99 -19.06 11.66
C LEU A 393 7.25 -20.41 10.98
N ALA A 394 6.25 -21.29 11.00
CA ALA A 394 6.26 -22.53 10.22
C ALA A 394 6.25 -22.21 8.70
N PRO A 395 6.63 -23.17 7.83
CA PRO A 395 6.40 -23.07 6.40
C PRO A 395 4.97 -22.65 6.11
N HIS A 396 4.79 -21.62 5.27
CA HIS A 396 3.48 -21.08 4.89
C HIS A 396 2.60 -20.54 6.05
N GLY A 397 3.14 -20.54 7.28
CA GLY A 397 2.43 -20.15 8.49
C GLY A 397 2.47 -18.65 8.76
N CYS A 398 1.73 -18.26 9.80
CA CYS A 398 1.68 -16.88 10.26
C CYS A 398 1.70 -16.77 11.78
N ALA A 399 2.01 -15.58 12.28
CA ALA A 399 1.77 -15.19 13.67
C ALA A 399 0.96 -13.89 13.66
N LEU A 400 -0.05 -13.81 14.53
CA LEU A 400 -0.93 -12.64 14.61
C LEU A 400 -0.91 -12.11 16.03
N PHE A 401 -0.47 -10.86 16.20
CA PHE A 401 -0.35 -10.22 17.50
C PHE A 401 -1.36 -9.11 17.67
N SER A 402 -2.01 -9.05 18.82
CA SER A 402 -2.70 -7.86 19.32
C SER A 402 -1.80 -7.16 20.33
N LEU A 403 -1.59 -5.86 20.14
CA LEU A 403 -0.69 -5.03 20.94
C LEU A 403 -1.45 -3.86 21.56
N GLN A 404 -1.37 -3.74 22.89
CA GLN A 404 -1.86 -2.60 23.65
C GLN A 404 -0.68 -1.75 24.10
N CYS A 405 -0.44 -0.64 23.40
CA CYS A 405 0.75 0.17 23.59
C CYS A 405 0.47 1.40 24.47
N SER A 406 1.35 1.61 25.45
CA SER A 406 1.42 2.82 26.27
C SER A 406 2.60 3.70 25.81
N PHE A 407 2.38 5.01 25.80
CA PHE A 407 3.38 6.01 25.40
C PHE A 407 4.12 6.55 26.62
N TYR A 408 5.45 6.55 26.60
CA TYR A 408 6.26 7.30 27.56
C TYR A 408 6.89 8.50 26.85
N SER A 409 6.44 9.71 27.20
CA SER A 409 7.21 10.93 26.92
C SER A 409 8.30 11.04 27.98
N TYR A 410 9.58 11.06 27.58
CA TYR A 410 10.64 11.48 28.49
C TYR A 410 10.36 12.91 28.97
N PRO A 411 10.30 13.19 30.29
CA PRO A 411 10.21 14.55 30.77
C PRO A 411 11.51 15.27 30.42
N TYR A 412 11.41 16.29 29.57
CA TYR A 412 12.53 17.20 29.31
C TYR A 412 12.94 17.89 30.61
N TYR A 413 14.25 17.90 30.88
CA TYR A 413 14.87 18.77 31.88
C TYR A 413 14.38 20.22 31.67
N GLN A 414 13.59 20.75 32.61
CA GLN A 414 13.49 22.20 32.79
C GLN A 414 14.82 22.69 33.34
N SER A 415 15.78 22.97 32.45
CA SER A 415 16.94 23.78 32.82
C SER A 415 16.47 25.23 32.96
N SER A 416 16.37 25.66 34.21
CA SER A 416 16.56 27.02 34.72
C SER A 416 17.07 28.03 33.68
N LEU A 417 16.29 29.06 33.40
CA LEU A 417 16.77 30.39 32.99
C LEU A 417 15.57 31.34 33.01
N PHE A 418 15.34 31.99 34.15
CA PHE A 418 14.95 33.40 34.26
C PHE A 418 15.12 33.82 35.72
N SER A 419 16.34 34.20 36.04
CA SER A 419 16.69 35.03 37.19
C SER A 419 17.60 36.14 36.68
N ALA A 420 17.01 37.31 36.44
CA ALA A 420 17.57 38.66 36.55
C ALA A 420 16.50 39.66 36.09
#